data_AF-A0A974SUV0-F1
#
_entry.id   AF-A0A974SUV0-F1
#
_cell.length_a   1.000
_cell.length_b   1.000
_cell.length_c   1.000
_cell.angle_alpha   90.00
_cell.angle_beta   90.00
_cell.angle_gamma   90.00
#
_symmetry.space_group_name_H-M   'P 1'
#
loop_
_entity.id
_entity.type
_entity.pdbx_description
1 polymer ?
#
loop_
_entity_poly.entity_id
_entity_poly.type
_entity_poly.pdbx_seq_one_letter_code
_entity_poly.pdbx_strand_id
1 'polypeptide(L)'
;MNMTTVAAQYGKRPAKFLELSGANEYMEALAQILNIRKSDIWISKRGKGGGTLQPPKMVVRFAQWLDVRFTVWCDLMIDYILQGNIQTSVVVPTEEAVAVALPLVA
;
A
#
# COMPACT_ATOMS: atom_id res chain seq x y z
N MET A 1 2.31 10.15 2.25
CA MET A 1 3.57 10.11 1.46
C MET A 1 3.33 10.69 0.07
N ASN A 2 4.28 11.45 -0.51
CA ASN A 2 4.20 11.90 -1.91
C ASN A 2 4.82 10.85 -2.84
N MET A 3 3.97 10.13 -3.60
CA MET A 3 4.41 9.07 -4.51
C MET A 3 5.25 9.58 -5.66
N THR A 4 5.02 10.82 -6.11
CA THR A 4 5.73 11.40 -7.26
C THR A 4 7.19 11.63 -6.92
N THR A 5 7.47 12.19 -5.75
CA THR A 5 8.84 12.40 -5.26
C THR A 5 9.58 11.08 -5.11
N VAL A 6 8.93 10.07 -4.53
CA VAL A 6 9.58 8.78 -4.26
C VAL A 6 9.80 8.00 -5.56
N ALA A 7 8.80 7.90 -6.44
CA ALA A 7 8.96 7.18 -7.70
C ALA A 7 10.07 7.77 -8.58
N ALA A 8 10.26 9.09 -8.56
CA ALA A 8 11.32 9.75 -9.31
C ALA A 8 12.72 9.24 -8.90
N GLN A 9 12.95 8.90 -7.64
CA GLN A 9 14.21 8.33 -7.16
C GLN A 9 14.51 6.96 -7.77
N TYR A 10 13.47 6.24 -8.21
CA TYR A 10 13.57 4.94 -8.89
C TYR A 10 13.38 5.05 -10.41
N GLY A 11 13.41 6.26 -10.98
CA GLY A 11 13.17 6.49 -12.42
C GLY A 11 11.76 6.12 -12.89
N LYS A 12 10.79 6.05 -11.97
CA LYS A 12 9.43 5.57 -12.20
C LYS A 12 8.40 6.69 -12.09
N ARG A 13 7.21 6.48 -12.67
CA ARG A 13 6.08 7.42 -12.59
C ARG A 13 4.88 6.76 -11.91
N PRO A 14 4.27 7.35 -10.86
CA PRO A 14 3.12 6.76 -10.17
C PRO A 14 1.93 6.45 -11.08
N ALA A 15 1.72 7.25 -12.13
CA ALA A 15 0.68 6.96 -13.13
C ALA A 15 0.83 5.57 -13.74
N LYS A 16 2.07 5.13 -14.03
CA LYS A 16 2.34 3.79 -14.57
C LYS A 16 2.03 2.68 -13.58
N PHE A 17 2.15 2.92 -12.29
CA PHE A 17 1.71 1.98 -11.28
C PHE A 17 0.18 1.87 -11.24
N LEU A 18 -0.53 3.00 -11.31
CA LEU A 18 -2.00 3.03 -11.30
C LEU A 18 -2.62 2.43 -12.58
N GLU A 19 -1.86 2.34 -13.67
CA GLU A 19 -2.26 1.68 -14.93
C GLU A 19 -2.13 0.14 -14.87
N LEU A 20 -1.42 -0.43 -13.88
CA LEU A 20 -1.24 -1.89 -13.80
C LEU A 20 -2.53 -2.58 -13.38
N SER A 21 -2.94 -3.63 -14.10
CA SER A 21 -4.09 -4.47 -13.72
C SER A 21 -3.96 -5.01 -12.30
N GLY A 22 -2.81 -5.58 -11.95
CA GLY A 22 -2.57 -6.10 -10.61
C GLY A 22 -2.50 -5.05 -9.51
N ALA A 23 -2.21 -3.77 -9.83
CA ALA A 23 -2.34 -2.69 -8.86
C ALA A 23 -3.80 -2.29 -8.68
N ASN A 24 -4.57 -2.30 -9.77
CA ASN A 24 -6.00 -2.03 -9.76
C ASN A 24 -6.78 -3.08 -8.95
N GLU A 25 -6.56 -4.37 -9.23
CA GLU A 25 -7.15 -5.49 -8.49
C GLU A 25 -6.84 -5.42 -7.00
N TYR A 26 -5.58 -5.12 -6.66
CA TYR A 26 -5.17 -4.93 -5.27
C TYR A 26 -5.92 -3.77 -4.60
N MET A 27 -6.08 -2.64 -5.30
CA MET A 27 -6.83 -1.49 -4.76
C MET A 27 -8.32 -1.80 -4.60
N GLU A 28 -8.92 -2.60 -5.49
CA GLU A 28 -10.30 -3.04 -5.36
C GLU A 28 -10.50 -3.96 -4.15
N ALA A 29 -9.63 -4.96 -3.99
CA ALA A 29 -9.65 -5.84 -2.81
C ALA A 29 -9.42 -5.04 -1.52
N LEU A 30 -8.45 -4.11 -1.53
CA LEU A 30 -8.19 -3.26 -0.38
C LEU A 30 -9.38 -2.35 -0.04
N ALA A 31 -10.03 -1.76 -1.05
CA ALA A 31 -11.23 -0.92 -0.85
C ALA A 31 -12.36 -1.72 -0.19
N GLN A 32 -12.58 -2.96 -0.63
CA GLN A 32 -13.59 -3.87 -0.07
C GLN A 32 -13.29 -4.22 1.39
N ILE A 33 -12.07 -4.69 1.67
CA ILE A 33 -11.63 -5.06 3.03
C ILE A 33 -11.72 -3.88 3.99
N LEU A 34 -11.42 -2.67 3.52
CA LEU A 34 -11.47 -1.46 4.34
C LEU A 34 -12.85 -0.79 4.37
N ASN A 35 -13.81 -1.28 3.58
CA ASN A 35 -15.12 -0.64 3.38
C ASN A 35 -15.03 0.87 3.04
N ILE A 36 -14.13 1.22 2.11
CA ILE A 36 -13.95 2.59 1.60
C ILE A 36 -14.11 2.63 0.09
N ARG A 37 -14.23 3.82 -0.51
CA ARG A 37 -14.20 3.93 -1.96
C ARG A 37 -12.77 3.77 -2.44
N LYS A 38 -12.58 3.12 -3.59
CA LYS A 38 -11.27 3.01 -4.25
C LYS A 38 -10.63 4.37 -4.52
N SER A 39 -11.43 5.41 -4.79
CA SER A 39 -10.95 6.79 -4.94
C SER A 39 -10.27 7.34 -3.69
N ASP A 40 -10.59 6.79 -2.51
CA ASP A 40 -10.06 7.26 -1.22
C ASP A 40 -8.69 6.65 -0.93
N ILE A 41 -8.24 5.68 -1.75
CA ILE A 41 -6.92 5.04 -1.66
C ILE A 41 -5.80 5.95 -2.19
N TRP A 42 -6.12 7.02 -2.94
CA TRP A 42 -5.12 8.02 -3.32
C TRP A 42 -5.74 9.39 -3.58
N ILE A 43 -4.99 10.45 -3.29
CA ILE A 43 -5.40 11.82 -3.60
C ILE A 43 -4.41 12.39 -4.61
N SER A 44 -4.89 12.76 -5.80
CA SER A 44 -4.05 13.45 -6.80
C SER A 44 -4.37 14.94 -6.83
N LYS A 45 -3.40 15.78 -6.47
CA LYS A 45 -3.50 17.24 -6.57
C LYS A 45 -2.66 17.75 -7.75
N ARG A 46 -3.27 18.52 -8.65
CA ARG A 46 -2.56 19.21 -9.75
C ARG A 46 -2.13 20.63 -9.31
N GLY A 47 -1.10 21.18 -9.94
CA GLY A 47 -0.60 22.55 -9.69
C GLY A 47 0.68 22.63 -8.83
N LYS A 48 1.10 23.85 -8.45
CA LYS A 48 2.27 24.06 -7.58
C LYS A 48 2.08 23.35 -6.24
N GLY A 49 3.04 22.51 -5.86
CA GLY A 49 2.94 21.65 -4.67
C GLY A 49 2.01 20.44 -4.83
N GLY A 50 1.59 20.14 -6.05
CA GLY A 50 0.80 18.96 -6.39
C GLY A 50 1.59 17.65 -6.30
N GLY A 51 0.86 16.54 -6.33
CA GLY A 51 1.41 15.19 -6.24
C GLY A 51 0.31 14.16 -6.02
N THR A 52 0.68 12.89 -6.16
CA THR A 52 -0.19 11.77 -5.76
C THR A 52 0.16 11.40 -4.32
N LEU A 53 -0.76 11.65 -3.40
CA LEU A 53 -0.65 11.31 -2.00
C LEU A 53 -1.19 9.90 -1.76
N GLN A 54 -0.36 9.07 -1.14
CA GLN A 54 -0.71 7.71 -0.73
C GLN A 54 -1.03 7.68 0.77
N PRO A 55 -2.20 7.15 1.18
CA PRO A 55 -2.49 6.72 2.54
C PRO A 55 -1.59 5.54 2.96
N PRO A 56 -1.32 5.34 4.27
CA PRO A 56 -0.39 4.33 4.76
C PRO A 56 -0.64 2.91 4.25
N LYS A 57 -1.91 2.54 4.05
CA LYS A 57 -2.33 1.17 3.71
C LYS A 57 -1.90 0.68 2.32
N MET A 58 -1.47 1.58 1.43
CA MET A 58 -1.03 1.24 0.08
C MET A 58 0.49 1.38 -0.10
N VAL A 59 1.21 1.89 0.91
CA VAL A 59 2.64 2.22 0.83
C VAL A 59 3.49 0.98 0.57
N VAL A 60 3.20 -0.15 1.23
CA VAL A 60 3.98 -1.39 1.06
C VAL A 60 3.88 -1.92 -0.36
N ARG A 61 2.66 -2.01 -0.91
CA ARG A 61 2.45 -2.48 -2.29
C ARG A 61 3.11 -1.57 -3.32
N PHE A 62 3.07 -0.26 -3.10
CA PHE A 62 3.76 0.70 -3.95
C PHE A 62 5.30 0.55 -3.86
N ALA A 63 5.85 0.36 -2.66
CA ALA A 63 7.28 0.12 -2.46
C ALA A 63 7.76 -1.17 -3.12
N GLN A 64 6.98 -2.26 -3.05
CA GLN A 64 7.25 -3.50 -3.79
C GLN A 64 7.37 -3.24 -5.30
N TRP A 65 6.46 -2.45 -5.87
CA TRP A 65 6.56 -2.09 -7.28
C TRP A 65 7.80 -1.25 -7.61
N LEU A 66 8.28 -0.42 -6.68
CA LEU A 66 9.46 0.42 -6.90
C LEU A 66 10.76 -0.40 -6.95
N ASP A 67 10.92 -1.38 -6.05
CA ASP A 67 12.13 -2.20 -5.93
C ASP A 67 11.81 -3.70 -5.83
N VAL A 68 12.30 -4.46 -6.83
CA VAL A 68 12.13 -5.92 -6.87
C VAL A 68 12.89 -6.62 -5.74
N ARG A 69 14.04 -6.09 -5.30
CA ARG A 69 14.80 -6.67 -4.19
C ARG A 69 14.04 -6.51 -2.88
N PHE A 70 13.38 -5.37 -2.69
CA PHE A 70 12.48 -5.15 -1.56
C PHE A 70 11.28 -6.10 -1.61
N THR A 71 10.72 -6.36 -2.80
CA THR A 71 9.64 -7.36 -2.96
C THR A 71 10.08 -8.73 -2.51
N VAL A 72 11.22 -9.22 -3.00
CA VAL A 72 11.78 -10.52 -2.59
C VAL A 72 12.05 -10.55 -1.09
N TRP A 73 12.56 -9.45 -0.52
CA TRP A 73 12.75 -9.37 0.93
C TRP A 73 11.43 -9.48 1.69
N CYS A 74 10.36 -8.82 1.25
CA CYS A 74 9.04 -8.97 1.86
C CYS A 74 8.56 -10.44 1.83
N ASP A 75 8.73 -11.12 0.70
CA ASP A 75 8.31 -12.52 0.56
C ASP A 75 9.09 -13.43 1.51
N LEU A 76 10.41 -13.23 1.63
CA LEU A 76 11.26 -13.96 2.58
C LEU A 76 10.92 -13.64 4.03
N MET A 77 10.54 -12.40 4.34
CA MET A 77 10.10 -12.04 5.70
C MET A 77 8.78 -12.70 6.06
N ILE A 78 7.84 -12.81 5.10
CA ILE A 78 6.58 -13.54 5.31
C ILE A 78 6.88 -15.02 5.57
N ASP A 79 7.73 -15.66 4.77
CA ASP A 79 8.14 -17.06 4.98
C ASP A 79 8.80 -17.25 6.35
N TYR A 80 9.70 -16.35 6.74
CA TYR A 80 10.36 -16.36 8.05
C TYR A 80 9.36 -16.24 9.21
N ILE A 81 8.31 -15.43 9.07
CA ILE A 81 7.21 -15.33 10.05
C ILE A 81 6.42 -16.64 10.11
N LEU A 82 6.07 -17.22 8.96
CA LEU A 82 5.29 -18.46 8.89
C LEU A 82 6.01 -19.67 9.48
N GLN A 83 7.34 -19.66 9.47
CA GLN A 83 8.17 -20.66 10.13
C GLN A 83 8.19 -20.52 11.66
N GLY A 84 7.51 -19.51 12.24
CA GLY A 84 7.46 -19.28 13.68
C GLY A 84 8.72 -18.62 14.25
N ASN A 85 9.61 -18.11 13.39
CA ASN A 85 10.86 -17.50 13.82
C ASN A 85 10.68 -16.09 14.44
N ILE A 86 9.45 -15.56 14.43
CA ILE A 86 9.08 -14.35 15.15
C ILE A 86 7.99 -14.71 16.15
N GLN A 87 8.25 -14.50 17.45
CA GLN A 87 7.21 -14.56 18.47
C GLN A 87 6.28 -13.37 18.29
N THR A 88 5.19 -13.60 17.59
CA THR A 88 4.16 -12.60 17.37
C THR A 88 2.97 -12.87 18.27
N SER A 89 2.57 -11.91 19.11
CA SER A 89 1.22 -11.86 19.66
C SER A 89 0.25 -11.41 18.55
N VAL A 90 0.07 -12.23 17.52
CA VAL A 90 -0.85 -11.89 16.43
C VAL A 90 -2.26 -12.00 16.98
N VAL A 91 -2.87 -10.87 17.30
CA VAL A 91 -4.30 -10.75 17.04
C VAL A 91 -4.38 -10.80 15.53
N VAL A 92 -4.72 -11.97 14.96
CA VAL A 92 -5.08 -12.04 13.54
C VAL A 92 -6.09 -10.92 13.37
N PRO A 93 -5.85 -9.91 12.53
CA PRO A 93 -6.83 -8.89 12.35
C PRO A 93 -8.02 -9.61 11.75
N THR A 94 -9.02 -9.93 12.56
CA THR A 94 -10.32 -10.30 12.05
C THR A 94 -10.78 -9.13 11.20
N GLU A 95 -11.71 -9.35 10.27
CA GLU A 95 -12.17 -8.24 9.42
C GLU A 95 -12.58 -7.02 10.24
N GLU A 96 -13.08 -7.22 11.47
CA GLU A 96 -13.37 -6.16 12.42
C GLU A 96 -12.14 -5.36 12.89
N ALA A 97 -11.01 -6.00 13.18
CA ALA A 97 -9.79 -5.31 13.63
C ALA A 97 -9.15 -4.47 12.52
N VAL A 98 -9.29 -4.89 11.25
CA VAL A 98 -8.85 -4.11 10.09
C VAL A 98 -9.69 -2.83 9.92
N ALA A 99 -10.99 -2.92 10.23
CA ALA A 99 -11.93 -1.80 10.23
C ALA A 99 -11.72 -0.84 11.41
N VAL A 100 -11.40 -1.36 12.61
CA VAL A 100 -11.22 -0.56 13.84
C VAL A 100 -9.89 0.20 13.89
N ALA A 101 -8.81 -0.31 13.27
CA ALA A 101 -7.49 0.33 13.31
C ALA A 101 -7.36 1.60 12.44
N LEU A 102 -8.41 2.02 11.74
CA LEU A 102 -8.43 3.27 10.98
C LEU A 102 -9.29 4.30 11.73
N PRO A 103 -8.69 5.34 12.32
CA PRO A 103 -9.44 6.57 12.48
C PRO A 103 -9.76 7.05 11.06
N LEU A 104 -11.00 6.87 10.63
CA LEU A 104 -11.59 7.66 9.56
C LEU A 104 -11.40 9.11 9.99
N VAL A 105 -10.50 9.81 9.31
CA VAL A 105 -10.20 11.22 9.58
C VAL A 105 -11.51 12.01 9.48
N ALA A 106 -11.73 12.88 10.46
CA ALA A 106 -12.80 13.86 10.57
C ALA A 106 -12.92 14.78 9.34
#